data_AF-A0A255ZKS2-F1
#
_entry.id   AF-A0A255ZKS2-F1
#
_cell.length_a   1.000
_cell.length_b   1.000
_cell.length_c   1.000
_cell.angle_alpha   90.00
_cell.angle_beta   90.00
_cell.angle_gamma   90.00
#
_symmetry.space_group_name_H-M   'P 1'
#
loop_
_entity.id
_entity.type
_entity.pdbx_description
1 polymer ?
#
loop_
_entity_poly.entity_id
_entity_poly.type
_entity_poly.pdbx_seq_one_letter_code
_entity_poly.pdbx_strand_id
1 'polypeptide(L)'
;MKHHYLLLLCLIVTGCYQQERNCSNFKTGKFSFEYEINGKKKITLFERTETIEIETFEGKTDTASIRWVNDCEYILQKINPKNMQEKKAVHMKILTTNKNSYTFEYSFVGDTQKQKGTVTKIN
;
A
#
# COMPACT_ATOMS: atom_id res chain seq x y z
N MET A 1 -3.84 -31.79 -52.49
CA MET A 1 -4.80 -31.79 -51.35
C MET A 1 -4.09 -32.40 -50.16
N LYS A 2 -3.99 -31.84 -48.96
CA LYS A 2 -4.47 -30.61 -48.35
C LYS A 2 -3.44 -30.27 -47.26
N HIS A 3 -3.23 -28.97 -47.12
CA HIS A 3 -2.19 -28.28 -46.38
C HIS A 3 -2.47 -28.36 -44.87
N HIS A 4 -2.03 -29.41 -44.16
CA HIS A 4 -2.44 -29.65 -42.75
C HIS A 4 -1.25 -29.84 -41.79
N TYR A 5 -0.21 -29.02 -41.92
CA TYR A 5 0.86 -28.90 -40.90
C TYR A 5 1.09 -27.44 -40.47
N LEU A 6 0.04 -26.63 -40.46
CA LEU A 6 0.08 -25.24 -39.98
C LEU A 6 -0.95 -24.99 -38.87
N LEU A 7 -1.09 -25.94 -37.95
CA LEU A 7 -1.96 -25.80 -36.78
C LEU A 7 -1.26 -26.21 -35.48
N LEU A 8 0.03 -25.87 -35.36
CA LEU A 8 0.80 -26.10 -34.13
C LEU A 8 1.50 -24.83 -33.61
N LEU A 9 1.00 -23.66 -33.97
CA LEU A 9 1.57 -22.36 -33.57
C LEU A 9 0.51 -21.41 -33.00
N CYS A 10 -0.37 -21.93 -32.13
CA CYS A 10 -1.29 -21.09 -31.37
C CYS A 10 -1.57 -21.65 -29.97
N LEU A 11 -0.55 -22.25 -29.33
CA LEU A 11 -0.51 -22.30 -27.87
C LEU A 11 -0.06 -20.92 -27.39
N ILE A 12 -1.03 -20.02 -27.44
CA ILE A 12 -0.95 -18.65 -26.97
C ILE A 12 -0.61 -18.72 -25.49
N VAL A 13 0.51 -18.09 -25.15
CA VAL A 13 1.01 -17.92 -23.80
C VAL A 13 0.07 -16.96 -23.07
N THR A 14 -1.10 -17.44 -22.61
CA THR A 14 -1.96 -16.68 -21.69
C THR A 14 -1.39 -16.82 -20.28
N GLY A 15 -0.18 -16.30 -20.08
CA GLY A 15 0.33 -16.07 -18.73
C GLY A 15 -0.47 -14.92 -18.12
N CYS A 16 -1.55 -15.22 -17.41
CA CYS A 16 -2.09 -14.27 -16.45
C CYS A 16 -0.97 -14.00 -15.44
N TYR A 17 -0.36 -12.82 -15.53
CA TYR A 17 0.60 -12.36 -14.55
C TYR A 17 -0.19 -12.11 -13.26
N GLN A 18 -0.29 -13.14 -12.41
CA GLN A 18 -0.96 -13.01 -11.13
C GLN A 18 -0.09 -12.11 -10.26
N GLN A 19 -0.57 -10.90 -10.01
CA GLN A 19 0.16 -9.94 -9.23
C GLN A 19 0.25 -10.43 -7.79
N GLU A 20 1.47 -10.59 -7.30
CA GLU A 20 1.72 -11.12 -5.96
C GLU A 20 1.07 -10.21 -4.90
N ARG A 21 0.39 -10.81 -3.92
CA ARG A 21 -0.32 -10.08 -2.86
C ARG A 21 -0.22 -10.82 -1.53
N ASN A 22 0.98 -10.82 -0.95
CA ASN A 22 1.26 -11.43 0.34
C ASN A 22 1.33 -10.36 1.44
N CYS A 23 0.16 -9.83 1.81
CA CYS A 23 0.04 -8.66 2.69
C CYS A 23 0.51 -8.92 4.14
N SER A 24 0.46 -10.16 4.60
CA SER A 24 0.91 -10.56 5.94
C SER A 24 2.38 -10.20 6.20
N ASN A 25 3.22 -10.20 5.15
CA ASN A 25 4.63 -9.79 5.23
C ASN A 25 4.83 -8.28 5.55
N PHE A 26 3.76 -7.48 5.41
CA PHE A 26 3.75 -6.03 5.54
C PHE A 26 2.82 -5.52 6.66
N LYS A 27 2.28 -6.42 7.50
CA LYS A 27 1.51 -6.04 8.68
C LYS A 27 2.35 -5.30 9.71
N THR A 28 3.60 -5.69 9.86
CA THR A 28 4.54 -5.10 10.80
C THR A 28 5.92 -4.86 10.16
N GLY A 29 6.67 -3.93 10.72
CA GLY A 29 8.02 -3.60 10.31
C GLY A 29 8.25 -2.10 10.16
N LYS A 30 9.40 -1.75 9.59
CA LYS A 30 9.79 -0.37 9.31
C LYS A 30 9.70 -0.11 7.81
N PHE A 31 9.17 1.05 7.48
CA PHE A 31 8.78 1.39 6.13
C PHE A 31 9.21 2.80 5.76
N SER A 32 9.46 2.99 4.46
CA SER A 32 9.71 4.28 3.84
C SER A 32 8.68 4.51 2.74
N PHE A 33 8.04 5.68 2.79
CA PHE A 33 7.13 6.18 1.76
C PHE A 33 7.75 7.42 1.12
N GLU A 34 8.09 7.33 -0.17
CA GLU A 34 8.59 8.45 -0.95
C GLU A 34 7.47 9.01 -1.83
N TYR A 35 7.24 10.31 -1.75
CA TYR A 35 6.31 11.02 -2.62
C TYR A 35 6.88 12.38 -3.02
N GLU A 36 6.43 12.91 -4.15
CA GLU A 36 6.91 14.19 -4.67
C GLU A 36 5.88 15.29 -4.42
N ILE A 37 6.30 16.40 -3.80
CA ILE A 37 5.52 17.63 -3.69
C ILE A 37 6.31 18.75 -4.33
N ASN A 38 5.73 19.41 -5.33
CA ASN A 38 6.33 20.55 -6.03
C ASN A 38 7.75 20.26 -6.55
N GLY A 39 7.99 19.09 -7.15
CA GLY A 39 9.31 18.70 -7.66
C GLY A 39 10.31 18.28 -6.59
N LYS A 40 9.93 18.28 -5.30
CA LYS A 40 10.79 17.86 -4.19
C LYS A 40 10.33 16.50 -3.67
N LYS A 41 11.26 15.53 -3.71
CA LYS A 41 11.09 14.24 -3.06
C LYS A 41 10.99 14.44 -1.55
N LYS A 42 9.96 13.85 -0.97
CA LYS A 42 9.67 13.82 0.46
C LYS A 42 9.64 12.38 0.89
N ILE A 43 10.28 12.10 2.02
CA ILE A 43 10.37 10.76 2.59
C ILE A 43 9.67 10.80 3.94
N THR A 44 8.80 9.84 4.13
CA THR A 44 8.16 9.56 5.41
C THR A 44 8.60 8.19 5.88
N LEU A 45 9.04 8.12 7.13
CA LEU A 45 9.41 6.85 7.76
C LEU A 45 8.33 6.48 8.74
N PHE A 46 7.92 5.22 8.75
CA PHE A 46 6.97 4.76 9.75
C PHE A 46 7.27 3.35 10.23
N GLU A 47 7.00 3.11 11.51
CA GLU A 47 7.09 1.81 12.14
C GLU A 47 5.68 1.33 12.45
N ARG A 48 5.35 0.14 11.94
CA ARG A 48 4.03 -0.47 12.10
C ARG A 48 4.13 -1.68 13.00
N THR A 49 3.23 -1.73 13.98
CA THR A 49 2.94 -2.90 14.82
C THR A 49 1.55 -3.42 14.50
N GLU A 50 1.06 -4.44 15.22
CA GLU A 50 -0.29 -4.97 15.02
C GLU A 50 -1.40 -3.94 15.30
N THR A 51 -1.15 -2.95 16.18
CA THR A 51 -2.19 -2.05 16.70
C THR A 51 -1.90 -0.57 16.52
N ILE A 52 -0.65 -0.18 16.24
CA ILE A 52 -0.25 1.22 16.05
C ILE A 52 0.75 1.40 14.92
N GLU A 53 0.72 2.59 14.32
CA GLU A 53 1.71 3.10 13.37
C GLU A 53 2.32 4.38 13.94
N ILE A 54 3.64 4.43 14.01
CA ILE A 54 4.41 5.60 14.43
C ILE A 54 5.05 6.18 13.18
N GLU A 55 4.57 7.33 12.74
CA GLU A 55 5.01 8.00 11.51
C GLU A 55 5.91 9.19 11.84
N THR A 56 7.00 9.39 11.10
CA THR A 56 7.87 10.55 11.18
C THR A 56 8.00 11.21 9.82
N PHE A 57 7.51 12.45 9.73
CA PHE A 57 7.57 13.29 8.54
C PHE A 57 8.18 14.65 8.88
N GLU A 58 9.26 15.03 8.17
CA GLU A 58 9.98 16.31 8.39
C GLU A 58 10.35 16.58 9.86
N GLY A 59 10.78 15.53 10.58
CA GLY A 59 11.17 15.62 11.99
C GLY A 59 10.00 15.71 12.98
N LYS A 60 8.76 15.63 12.50
CA LYS A 60 7.56 15.53 13.35
C LYS A 60 7.11 14.09 13.41
N THR A 61 6.95 13.59 14.62
CA THR A 61 6.42 12.24 14.86
C THR A 61 4.97 12.31 15.30
N ASP A 62 4.13 11.45 14.73
CA ASP A 62 2.75 11.24 15.12
C ASP A 62 2.47 9.75 15.30
N THR A 63 1.36 9.42 15.95
CA THR A 63 0.96 8.04 16.19
C THR A 63 -0.50 7.85 15.81
N ALA A 64 -0.74 6.82 15.01
CA ALA A 64 -2.07 6.36 14.64
C ALA A 64 -2.33 4.98 15.22
N SER A 65 -3.58 4.75 15.61
CA SER A 65 -4.11 3.41 15.88
C SER A 65 -4.45 2.71 14.56
N ILE A 66 -4.27 1.39 14.55
CA ILE A 66 -4.56 0.51 13.41
C ILE A 66 -5.71 -0.41 13.80
N ARG A 67 -6.69 -0.50 12.91
CA ARG A 67 -7.71 -1.55 12.96
C ARG A 67 -7.72 -2.32 11.65
N TRP A 68 -7.24 -3.56 11.68
CA TRP A 68 -7.28 -4.46 10.54
C TRP A 68 -8.71 -4.87 10.21
N VAL A 69 -9.05 -4.80 8.92
CA VAL A 69 -10.30 -5.32 8.34
C VAL A 69 -10.06 -6.72 7.80
N ASN A 70 -8.91 -6.94 7.16
CA ASN A 70 -8.38 -8.22 6.73
C ASN A 70 -6.85 -8.10 6.56
N ASP A 71 -6.18 -9.10 5.99
CA ASP A 71 -4.71 -9.07 5.86
C ASP A 71 -4.15 -7.95 4.99
N CYS A 72 -4.96 -7.42 4.07
CA CYS A 72 -4.55 -6.38 3.12
C CYS A 72 -5.24 -5.03 3.33
N GLU A 73 -6.19 -4.93 4.27
CA GLU A 73 -7.02 -3.74 4.48
C GLU A 73 -7.08 -3.38 5.96
N TYR A 74 -6.86 -2.11 6.27
CA TYR A 74 -6.86 -1.59 7.63
C TYR A 74 -7.27 -0.12 7.66
N ILE A 75 -7.62 0.34 8.84
CA ILE A 75 -8.00 1.72 9.09
C ILE A 75 -6.98 2.35 10.02
N LEU A 76 -6.48 3.52 9.62
CA LEU A 76 -5.63 4.39 10.43
C LEU A 76 -6.47 5.51 11.05
N GLN A 77 -6.24 5.75 12.34
CA GLN A 77 -6.87 6.84 13.07
C GLN A 77 -5.83 7.47 14.00
N LYS A 78 -5.52 8.76 13.80
CA LYS A 78 -4.60 9.51 14.67
C LYS A 78 -5.07 9.44 16.12
N ILE A 79 -4.14 9.16 17.04
CA ILE A 79 -4.43 9.09 18.47
C ILE A 79 -4.63 10.49 19.06
N ASN A 80 -3.83 11.47 18.60
CA ASN A 80 -3.86 12.85 19.09
C ASN A 80 -4.14 13.87 17.95
N PRO A 81 -5.34 13.86 17.34
CA PRO A 81 -5.65 14.75 16.23
C PRO A 81 -5.70 16.21 16.69
N LYS A 82 -5.05 17.12 15.95
CA LYS A 82 -5.03 18.55 16.29
C LYS A 82 -6.22 19.34 15.76
N ASN A 83 -6.96 18.78 14.82
CA ASN A 83 -8.12 19.40 14.18
C ASN A 83 -9.08 18.33 13.64
N MET A 84 -10.25 18.77 13.18
CA MET A 84 -11.30 17.88 12.66
C MET A 84 -10.91 17.13 11.38
N GLN A 85 -9.99 17.67 10.57
CA GLN A 85 -9.51 16.99 9.36
C GLN A 85 -8.63 15.80 9.74
N GLU A 86 -7.73 15.99 10.71
CA GLU A 86 -6.87 14.94 11.28
C GLU A 86 -7.66 13.86 12.04
N LYS A 87 -8.86 14.18 12.51
CA LYS A 87 -9.76 13.23 13.16
C LYS A 87 -10.38 12.24 12.16
N LYS A 88 -10.32 12.49 10.85
CA LYS A 88 -10.89 11.55 9.87
C LYS A 88 -10.03 10.29 9.78
N ALA A 89 -10.69 9.14 9.93
CA ALA A 89 -10.07 7.85 9.69
C ALA A 89 -9.66 7.69 8.22
N VAL A 90 -8.51 7.07 7.98
CA VAL A 90 -8.01 6.76 6.64
C VAL A 90 -8.12 5.27 6.42
N HIS A 91 -8.83 4.86 5.37
CA HIS A 91 -8.87 3.47 4.92
C HIS A 91 -7.67 3.20 4.02
N MET A 92 -6.92 2.15 4.32
CA MET A 92 -5.73 1.72 3.61
C MET A 92 -5.95 0.34 3.03
N LYS A 93 -5.58 0.14 1.75
CA LYS A 93 -5.66 -1.15 1.08
C LYS A 93 -4.38 -1.44 0.30
N ILE A 94 -3.68 -2.50 0.68
CA ILE A 94 -2.56 -3.04 -0.08
C ILE A 94 -3.10 -3.72 -1.34
N LEU A 95 -2.68 -3.24 -2.51
CA LEU A 95 -3.10 -3.74 -3.81
C LEU A 95 -2.17 -4.86 -4.29
N THR A 96 -0.87 -4.65 -4.16
CA THR A 96 0.15 -5.51 -4.76
C THR A 96 1.39 -5.52 -3.88
N THR A 97 2.09 -6.63 -3.81
CA THR A 97 3.34 -6.79 -3.05
C THR A 97 4.45 -7.25 -3.97
N ASN A 98 5.68 -6.88 -3.64
CA ASN A 98 6.92 -7.39 -4.19
C ASN A 98 7.85 -7.79 -3.04
N LYS A 99 9.07 -8.23 -3.35
CA LYS A 99 10.08 -8.69 -2.36
C LYS A 99 10.19 -7.82 -1.10
N ASN A 100 10.27 -6.49 -1.25
CA ASN A 100 10.42 -5.55 -0.15
C ASN A 100 9.52 -4.31 -0.30
N SER A 101 8.52 -4.33 -1.16
CA SER A 101 7.67 -3.16 -1.40
C SER A 101 6.23 -3.56 -1.63
N TYR A 102 5.32 -2.62 -1.47
CA TYR A 102 3.92 -2.80 -1.83
C TYR A 102 3.32 -1.53 -2.39
N THR A 103 2.37 -1.67 -3.31
CA THR A 103 1.51 -0.57 -3.72
C THR A 103 0.23 -0.61 -2.90
N PHE A 104 -0.28 0.56 -2.56
CA PHE A 104 -1.50 0.70 -1.79
C PHE A 104 -2.39 1.77 -2.39
N GLU A 105 -3.67 1.70 -2.06
CA GLU A 105 -4.60 2.80 -2.19
C GLU A 105 -5.06 3.26 -0.81
N TYR A 106 -5.39 4.53 -0.70
CA TYR A 106 -5.95 5.11 0.51
C TYR A 106 -7.00 6.18 0.21
N SER A 107 -7.91 6.37 1.16
CA SER A 107 -8.92 7.43 1.15
C SER A 107 -9.40 7.70 2.57
N PHE A 108 -10.05 8.83 2.80
CA PHE A 108 -10.84 8.97 4.03
C PHE A 108 -11.98 7.94 4.02
N VAL A 109 -12.34 7.43 5.20
CA VAL A 109 -13.49 6.52 5.34
C VAL A 109 -14.76 7.24 4.88
N GLY A 110 -15.47 6.62 3.93
CA GLY A 110 -16.67 7.18 3.31
C GLY A 110 -16.42 8.05 2.08
N ASP A 111 -15.16 8.34 1.74
CA ASP A 111 -14.81 9.03 0.50
C ASP A 111 -14.66 8.03 -0.66
N THR A 112 -15.05 8.46 -1.86
CA THR A 112 -14.91 7.67 -3.10
C THR A 112 -13.60 7.96 -3.82
N GLN A 113 -12.98 9.11 -3.55
CA GLN A 113 -11.72 9.50 -4.16
C GLN A 113 -10.56 8.80 -3.47
N LYS A 114 -9.88 7.93 -4.22
CA LYS A 114 -8.75 7.14 -3.74
C LYS A 114 -7.45 7.63 -4.34
N GLN A 115 -6.43 7.71 -3.52
CA GLN A 115 -5.06 8.00 -3.92
C GLN A 115 -4.22 6.72 -3.84
N LYS A 116 -3.12 6.66 -4.58
CA LYS A 116 -2.22 5.50 -4.61
C LYS A 116 -0.79 5.90 -4.26
N GLY A 117 -0.06 4.96 -3.69
CA GLY A 117 1.35 5.14 -3.36
C GLY A 117 2.10 3.81 -3.32
N THR A 118 3.41 3.90 -3.12
CA THR A 118 4.31 2.75 -3.01
C THR A 118 5.14 2.87 -1.74
N VAL A 119 5.10 1.86 -0.91
CA VAL A 119 5.91 1.76 0.32
C VAL A 119 7.03 0.75 0.12
N THR A 120 8.21 1.04 0.67
CA THR A 120 9.33 0.10 0.74
C THR A 120 9.59 -0.29 2.19
N LYS A 121 9.65 -1.59 2.48
CA LYS A 121 10.09 -2.17 3.76
C LYS A 121 11.61 -2.02 3.86
N ILE A 122 12.06 -1.47 4.98
CA ILE A 122 13.48 -1.20 5.26
C ILE A 122 14.05 -2.06 6.39
N ASN A 123 13.20 -2.62 7.27
CA ASN A 123 13.58 -3.60 8.29
C ASN A 123 12.35 -4.42 8.73
#